data_AF-A0A5M4FG69-F1
#
_entry.id   AF-A0A5M4FG69-F1
#
_cell.length_a   1.000
_cell.length_b   1.000
_cell.length_c   1.000
_cell.angle_alpha   90.00
_cell.angle_beta   90.00
_cell.angle_gamma   90.00
#
_symmetry.space_group_name_H-M   'P 1'
#
loop_
_entity.id
_entity.type
_entity.pdbx_description
1 polymer ?
#
loop_
_entity_poly.entity_id
_entity_poly.type
_entity_poly.pdbx_seq_one_letter_code
_entity_poly.pdbx_strand_id
1 'polypeptide(L)'
;MNALRPVLLPVLAVTAVIAIVAGVVAGGDGVLGALIGGLVVVLFLGSTPVVLSPLVKASATLSLPVALGFFTTKAVAMLVVLVLLFDVGGVATHVDSRWFGIAAIAASLAWTLLQILAFRRERVPTYDLGNSD
;
A
#
# COMPACT_ATOMS: atom_id res chain seq x y z
N MET A 1 15.12 3.50 4.08
CA MET A 1 14.61 3.86 2.73
C MET A 1 14.99 2.86 1.64
N ASN A 2 16.13 2.15 1.75
CA ASN A 2 16.56 1.17 0.74
C ASN A 2 15.64 -0.07 0.59
N ALA A 3 14.82 -0.38 1.60
CA ALA A 3 13.87 -1.50 1.56
C ALA A 3 12.57 -1.22 0.77
N LEU A 4 12.23 0.05 0.50
CA LEU A 4 10.99 0.42 -0.19
C LEU A 4 11.09 0.23 -1.71
N ARG A 5 12.23 0.57 -2.30
CA ARG A 5 12.49 0.44 -3.75
C ARG A 5 12.26 -0.97 -4.30
N PRO A 6 12.77 -2.06 -3.69
CA PRO A 6 12.58 -3.41 -4.21
C PRO A 6 11.14 -3.92 -4.11
N VAL A 7 10.29 -3.29 -3.29
CA VAL A 7 8.86 -3.66 -3.15
C VAL A 7 7.99 -2.81 -4.08
N LEU A 8 8.26 -1.51 -4.16
CA LEU A 8 7.43 -0.56 -4.89
C LEU A 8 7.46 -0.79 -6.41
N LEU A 9 8.63 -1.03 -6.99
CA LEU A 9 8.74 -1.23 -8.45
C LEU A 9 7.98 -2.47 -8.94
N PRO A 10 8.11 -3.67 -8.33
CA PRO A 10 7.32 -4.82 -8.75
C PRO A 10 5.82 -4.65 -8.51
N VAL A 11 5.40 -3.95 -7.43
CA VAL A 11 3.98 -3.69 -7.19
C VAL A 11 3.39 -2.79 -8.28
N LEU A 12 4.13 -1.74 -8.68
CA LEU A 12 3.73 -0.91 -9.82
C LEU A 12 3.64 -1.72 -11.11
N ALA A 13 4.55 -2.67 -11.34
CA ALA A 13 4.48 -3.57 -12.48
C ALA A 13 3.23 -4.47 -12.43
N VAL A 14 2.88 -5.02 -11.26
CA VAL A 14 1.64 -5.79 -11.06
C VAL A 14 0.41 -4.92 -11.37
N THR A 15 0.36 -3.69 -10.85
CA THR A 15 -0.72 -2.75 -11.16
C THR A 15 -0.81 -2.45 -12.65
N ALA A 16 0.33 -2.23 -13.32
CA ALA A 16 0.38 -1.95 -14.75
C ALA A 16 -0.14 -3.13 -15.58
N VAL A 17 0.24 -4.37 -15.24
CA VAL A 17 -0.28 -5.58 -15.90
C VAL A 17 -1.79 -5.68 -15.71
N ILE A 18 -2.30 -5.46 -14.51
CA ILE A 18 -3.76 -5.49 -14.24
C ILE A 18 -4.47 -4.40 -15.02
N ALA A 19 -3.91 -3.20 -15.11
CA ALA A 19 -4.49 -2.11 -15.89
C ALA A 19 -4.56 -2.43 -17.39
N ILE A 20 -3.54 -3.09 -17.95
CA ILE A 20 -3.56 -3.55 -19.34
C ILE A 20 -4.66 -4.58 -19.54
N VAL A 21 -4.77 -5.59 -18.66
CA VAL A 21 -5.83 -6.62 -18.75
C VAL A 21 -7.22 -5.98 -18.60
N ALA A 22 -7.38 -5.04 -17.68
CA ALA A 22 -8.62 -4.31 -17.48
C ALA A 22 -9.03 -3.49 -18.71
N GLY A 23 -8.05 -2.86 -19.38
CA GLY A 23 -8.28 -2.12 -20.63
C GLY A 23 -8.75 -3.01 -21.77
N VAL A 24 -8.24 -4.24 -21.87
CA VAL A 24 -8.67 -5.21 -22.88
C VAL A 24 -10.09 -5.73 -22.59
N VAL A 25 -10.45 -5.96 -21.33
CA VAL A 25 -11.71 -6.61 -20.96
C VAL A 25 -12.87 -5.63 -20.76
N ALA A 26 -12.61 -4.47 -20.14
CA ALA A 26 -13.61 -3.51 -19.70
C ALA A 26 -13.38 -2.09 -20.26
N GLY A 27 -12.39 -1.90 -21.13
CA GLY A 27 -12.12 -0.60 -21.75
C GLY A 27 -11.52 0.44 -20.78
N GLY A 28 -11.75 1.72 -21.07
CA GLY A 28 -11.15 2.84 -20.33
C GLY A 28 -11.48 2.86 -18.83
N ASP A 29 -12.71 2.51 -18.48
CA ASP A 29 -13.19 2.51 -17.09
C ASP A 29 -12.52 1.40 -16.26
N GLY A 30 -12.19 0.28 -16.90
CA GLY A 30 -11.39 -0.80 -16.31
C GLY A 30 -9.97 -0.34 -16.00
N VAL A 31 -9.33 0.38 -16.93
CA VAL A 31 -7.98 0.94 -16.72
C VAL A 31 -7.98 1.91 -15.54
N LEU A 32 -8.95 2.84 -15.50
CA LEU A 32 -9.05 3.81 -14.41
C LEU A 32 -9.28 3.13 -13.06
N GLY A 33 -10.18 2.15 -12.99
CA GLY A 33 -10.39 1.38 -11.77
C GLY A 33 -9.13 0.68 -11.29
N ALA A 34 -8.41 -0.01 -12.19
CA ALA A 34 -7.17 -0.69 -11.85
C ALA A 34 -6.06 0.26 -11.36
N LEU A 35 -5.90 1.41 -12.02
CA LEU A 35 -4.89 2.40 -11.64
C LEU A 35 -5.20 3.04 -10.29
N ILE A 36 -6.47 3.42 -10.04
CA ILE A 36 -6.89 3.98 -8.75
C ILE A 36 -6.69 2.95 -7.63
N GLY A 37 -7.08 1.70 -7.86
CA GLY A 37 -6.89 0.62 -6.88
C GLY A 37 -5.42 0.40 -6.52
N GLY A 38 -4.54 0.32 -7.53
CA GLY A 38 -3.11 0.20 -7.30
C GLY A 38 -2.50 1.43 -6.62
N LEU A 39 -2.92 2.65 -6.99
CA LEU A 39 -2.47 3.89 -6.38
C LEU A 39 -2.82 3.94 -4.89
N VAL A 40 -4.06 3.60 -4.52
CA VAL A 40 -4.50 3.52 -3.13
C VAL A 40 -3.60 2.58 -2.34
N VAL A 41 -3.31 1.39 -2.87
CA VAL A 41 -2.42 0.43 -2.20
C VAL A 41 -1.01 1.00 -2.02
N VAL A 42 -0.41 1.57 -3.06
CA VAL A 42 0.96 2.12 -2.97
C VAL A 42 1.04 3.24 -1.95
N LEU A 43 0.06 4.16 -1.94
CA LEU A 43 0.00 5.26 -0.98
C LEU A 43 -0.22 4.76 0.44
N PHE A 44 -1.14 3.82 0.64
CA PHE A 44 -1.42 3.26 1.95
C PHE A 44 -0.25 2.42 2.44
N LEU A 45 0.13 1.36 1.75
CA LEU A 45 1.16 0.45 2.28
C LEU A 45 2.54 1.11 2.28
N GLY A 46 2.85 1.95 1.30
CA GLY A 46 4.09 2.71 1.22
C GLY A 46 4.24 3.80 2.26
N SER A 47 3.16 4.46 2.69
CA SER A 47 3.24 5.51 3.73
C SER A 47 3.64 4.96 5.10
N THR A 48 3.35 3.69 5.40
CA THR A 48 3.62 3.08 6.72
C THR A 48 5.10 3.15 7.12
N PRO A 49 6.06 2.61 6.37
CA PRO A 49 7.48 2.74 6.71
C PRO A 49 7.99 4.19 6.65
N VAL A 50 7.40 5.05 5.82
CA VAL A 50 7.81 6.46 5.72
C VAL A 50 7.45 7.24 6.98
N VAL A 51 6.25 7.00 7.51
CA VAL A 51 5.73 7.73 8.68
C VAL A 51 6.15 7.07 9.99
N LEU A 52 6.03 5.74 10.11
CA LEU A 52 6.26 5.06 11.38
C LEU A 52 7.75 4.85 11.69
N SER A 53 8.59 4.55 10.70
CA SER A 53 10.00 4.22 11.00
C SER A 53 10.78 5.37 11.67
N PRO A 54 10.63 6.65 11.29
CA PRO A 54 11.26 7.76 12.00
C PRO A 54 10.68 7.96 13.41
N LEU A 55 9.36 7.83 13.56
CA LEU A 55 8.67 8.09 14.83
C LEU A 55 9.00 7.05 15.90
N VAL A 56 9.02 5.77 15.51
CA VAL A 56 9.40 4.67 16.41
C VAL A 56 10.86 4.79 16.86
N LYS A 57 11.75 5.26 15.98
CA LYS A 57 13.16 5.52 16.32
C LYS A 57 13.34 6.70 17.28
N ALA A 58 12.45 7.69 17.21
CA ALA A 58 12.52 8.87 18.06
C ALA A 58 12.05 8.58 19.50
N SER A 59 11.01 7.77 19.67
CA SER A 59 10.51 7.38 21.00
C SER A 59 9.76 6.05 20.96
N ALA A 60 10.29 5.05 21.66
CA ALA A 60 9.62 3.77 21.83
C ALA A 60 8.29 3.91 22.60
N THR A 61 8.22 4.82 23.58
CA THR A 61 7.01 5.05 24.39
C THR A 61 5.85 5.62 23.56
N LEU A 62 6.14 6.45 22.56
CA LEU A 62 5.12 7.02 21.67
C LEU A 62 4.73 6.09 20.51
N SER A 63 5.41 4.95 20.35
CA SER A 63 5.19 4.05 19.21
C SER A 63 3.75 3.54 19.10
N LEU A 64 3.16 3.10 20.21
CA LEU A 64 1.80 2.56 20.26
C LEU A 64 0.71 3.59 19.92
N PRO A 65 0.63 4.76 20.61
CA PRO A 65 -0.39 5.76 20.28
C PRO A 65 -0.21 6.33 18.86
N VAL A 66 1.02 6.49 18.38
CA VAL A 66 1.29 6.91 17.00
C VAL A 66 0.82 5.85 16.00
N ALA A 67 1.09 4.58 16.24
CA ALA A 67 0.64 3.50 15.37
C ALA A 67 -0.89 3.41 15.30
N LEU A 68 -1.58 3.50 16.44
CA LEU A 68 -3.05 3.53 16.51
C LEU A 68 -3.63 4.77 15.83
N GLY A 69 -3.05 5.94 16.06
CA GLY A 69 -3.44 7.19 15.40
C GLY A 69 -3.29 7.09 13.89
N PHE A 70 -2.14 6.63 13.40
CA PHE A 70 -1.89 6.44 11.98
C PHE A 70 -2.84 5.41 11.35
N PHE A 71 -3.11 4.29 12.03
CA PHE A 71 -4.09 3.31 11.57
C PHE A 71 -5.49 3.93 11.45
N THR A 72 -5.92 4.69 12.45
CA THR A 72 -7.21 5.40 12.45
C THR A 72 -7.28 6.41 11.31
N THR A 73 -6.23 7.20 11.11
CA THR A 73 -6.14 8.15 9.98
C THR A 73 -6.28 7.44 8.64
N LYS A 74 -5.65 6.27 8.46
CA LYS A 74 -5.81 5.47 7.24
C LYS A 74 -7.23 4.96 7.07
N ALA A 75 -7.85 4.48 8.14
CA ALA A 75 -9.24 4.01 8.08
C ALA A 75 -10.19 5.13 7.64
N VAL A 76 -10.02 6.34 8.22
CA VAL A 76 -10.79 7.53 7.82
C VAL A 76 -10.48 7.94 6.38
N ALA A 77 -9.20 7.97 5.98
CA ALA A 77 -8.82 8.29 4.61
C ALA A 77 -9.41 7.29 3.60
N MET A 78 -9.44 6.00 3.93
CA MET A 78 -10.06 4.97 3.08
C MET A 78 -11.57 5.20 2.98
N LEU A 79 -12.24 5.51 4.10
CA LEU A 79 -13.66 5.84 4.09
C LEU A 79 -13.95 7.04 3.18
N VAL A 80 -13.12 8.09 3.24
CA VAL A 80 -13.23 9.24 2.33
C VAL A 80 -13.05 8.81 0.87
N VAL A 81 -12.04 7.99 0.55
CA VAL A 81 -11.83 7.47 -0.80
C VAL A 81 -13.05 6.69 -1.29
N LEU A 82 -13.61 5.81 -0.47
CA LEU A 82 -14.79 5.01 -0.83
C LEU A 82 -16.03 5.88 -1.05
N VAL A 83 -16.29 6.86 -0.18
CA VAL A 83 -17.42 7.79 -0.32
C VAL A 83 -17.27 8.64 -1.59
N LEU A 84 -16.07 9.16 -1.85
CA LEU A 84 -15.81 9.92 -3.07
C LEU A 84 -15.95 9.06 -4.33
N LEU A 85 -15.60 7.78 -4.25
CA LEU A 85 -15.65 6.88 -5.39
C LEU A 85 -17.07 6.38 -5.68
N PHE A 86 -17.88 6.14 -4.66
CA PHE A 86 -19.17 5.44 -4.79
C PHE A 86 -20.41 6.30 -4.55
N ASP A 87 -20.29 7.42 -3.83
CA ASP A 87 -21.45 8.20 -3.37
C ASP A 87 -21.47 9.63 -3.94
N VAL A 88 -20.29 10.23 -4.15
CA VAL A 88 -20.18 11.64 -4.57
C VAL A 88 -19.85 11.75 -6.07
N GLY A 89 -20.85 12.14 -6.87
CA GLY A 89 -20.61 12.94 -8.08
C GLY A 89 -20.11 12.22 -9.34
N GLY A 90 -20.71 11.10 -9.73
CA GLY A 90 -20.55 10.53 -11.08
C GLY A 90 -19.15 9.95 -11.40
N VAL A 91 -18.18 10.04 -10.50
CA VAL A 91 -16.87 9.37 -10.65
C VAL A 91 -17.06 7.85 -10.68
N ALA A 92 -18.03 7.33 -9.92
CA ALA A 92 -18.46 5.94 -9.97
C ALA A 92 -18.85 5.46 -11.38
N THR A 93 -19.33 6.33 -12.27
CA THR A 93 -19.77 5.91 -13.60
C THR A 93 -18.62 5.61 -14.55
N HIS A 94 -17.40 6.08 -14.24
CA HIS A 94 -16.20 5.89 -15.06
C HIS A 94 -15.16 4.99 -14.38
N VAL A 95 -15.48 4.44 -13.21
CA VAL A 95 -14.57 3.58 -12.45
C VAL A 95 -15.21 2.22 -12.26
N ASP A 96 -14.62 1.20 -12.90
CA ASP A 96 -15.06 -0.17 -12.70
C ASP A 96 -14.64 -0.67 -11.30
N SER A 97 -15.62 -0.81 -10.41
CA SER A 97 -15.44 -1.29 -9.04
C SER A 97 -14.79 -2.67 -8.95
N ARG A 98 -15.02 -3.55 -9.94
CA ARG A 98 -14.45 -4.90 -9.96
C ARG A 98 -12.95 -4.82 -10.24
N TRP A 99 -12.54 -4.06 -11.25
CA TRP A 99 -11.12 -3.90 -11.58
C TRP A 99 -10.36 -3.08 -10.53
N PHE A 100 -11.03 -2.11 -9.90
CA PHE A 100 -10.51 -1.46 -8.69
C PHE A 100 -10.23 -2.47 -7.58
N GLY A 101 -11.19 -3.32 -7.24
CA GLY A 101 -11.04 -4.35 -6.21
C GLY A 101 -9.95 -5.37 -6.54
N ILE A 102 -9.92 -5.87 -7.78
CA ILE A 102 -8.90 -6.82 -8.24
C ILE A 102 -7.50 -6.22 -8.12
N ALA A 103 -7.31 -4.98 -8.60
CA ALA A 103 -6.02 -4.29 -8.51
C ALA A 103 -5.61 -4.05 -7.06
N ALA A 104 -6.52 -3.60 -6.20
CA ALA A 104 -6.25 -3.37 -4.79
C ALA A 104 -5.85 -4.66 -4.06
N ILE A 105 -6.56 -5.77 -4.29
CA ILE A 105 -6.25 -7.06 -3.69
C ILE A 105 -4.91 -7.59 -4.21
N ALA A 106 -4.71 -7.65 -5.52
CA ALA A 106 -3.48 -8.19 -6.10
C ALA A 106 -2.24 -7.37 -5.73
N ALA A 107 -2.34 -6.04 -5.77
CA ALA A 107 -1.24 -5.16 -5.38
C ALA A 107 -0.93 -5.28 -3.87
N SER A 108 -1.95 -5.40 -3.00
CA SER A 108 -1.73 -5.54 -1.55
C SER A 108 -1.10 -6.89 -1.19
N LEU A 109 -1.50 -7.98 -1.85
CA LEU A 109 -0.88 -9.29 -1.70
C LEU A 109 0.57 -9.29 -2.21
N ALA A 110 0.81 -8.72 -3.39
CA ALA A 110 2.15 -8.58 -3.95
C ALA A 110 3.06 -7.76 -3.02
N TRP A 111 2.56 -6.62 -2.52
CA TRP A 111 3.29 -5.80 -1.56
C TRP A 111 3.64 -6.58 -0.30
N THR A 112 2.66 -7.26 0.30
CA THR A 112 2.84 -8.01 1.55
C THR A 112 3.90 -9.10 1.37
N LEU A 113 3.81 -9.88 0.29
CA LEU A 113 4.78 -10.94 -0.02
C LEU A 113 6.19 -10.36 -0.21
N LEU A 114 6.33 -9.32 -1.02
CA LEU A 114 7.61 -8.67 -1.29
C LEU A 114 8.21 -8.02 -0.04
N GLN A 115 7.37 -7.43 0.82
CA GLN A 115 7.79 -6.87 2.09
C GLN A 115 8.35 -7.95 3.03
N ILE A 116 7.70 -9.12 3.09
CA ILE A 116 8.19 -10.28 3.85
C ILE A 116 9.54 -10.74 3.28
N LEU A 117 9.67 -10.87 1.97
CA LEU A 117 10.92 -11.28 1.32
C LEU A 117 12.06 -10.27 1.56
N ALA A 118 11.75 -8.97 1.51
CA ALA A 118 12.71 -7.92 1.82
C ALA A 118 13.15 -7.99 3.28
N PHE A 119 12.22 -8.12 4.22
CA PHE A 119 12.52 -8.25 5.65
C PHE A 119 13.37 -9.48 5.97
N ARG A 120 13.11 -10.61 5.31
CA ARG A 120 13.92 -11.84 5.43
C ARG A 120 15.38 -11.62 5.01
N ARG A 121 15.64 -10.70 4.08
CA ARG A 121 16.98 -10.38 3.59
C ARG A 121 17.75 -9.43 4.51
N GLU A 122 17.06 -8.66 5.35
CA GLU A 122 17.69 -7.71 6.29
C GLU A 122 18.39 -8.39 7.47
N ARG A 123 18.13 -9.68 7.75
CA ARG A 123 18.86 -10.50 8.74
C ARG A 123 19.00 -9.80 10.11
N VAL A 124 17.96 -9.11 10.57
CA VAL A 124 17.98 -8.37 11.84
C VAL A 124 18.28 -9.34 12.99
N PRO A 125 19.38 -9.15 13.76
CA PRO A 125 19.70 -9.99 14.89
C PRO A 125 18.59 -9.97 15.94
N THR A 126 18.15 -11.14 16.39
CA THR A 126 17.12 -11.27 17.43
C THR A 126 17.67 -11.02 18.83
N TYR A 127 18.96 -11.28 19.02
CA TYR A 127 19.69 -11.01 20.25
C TYR A 127 20.77 -9.98 19.98
N ASP A 128 20.80 -8.94 20.80
CA ASP A 128 21.99 -8.12 20.96
C ASP A 128 22.95 -8.90 21.86
N LEU A 129 23.98 -9.49 21.26
CA LEU A 129 24.92 -10.35 21.98
C LEU A 129 25.92 -9.57 22.84
N GLY A 130 25.79 -8.25 22.97
CA GLY A 130 26.60 -7.44 23.86
C GLY A 130 28.11 -7.48 23.57
N ASN A 131 28.52 -8.00 22.40
CA ASN A 131 29.92 -8.03 21.98
C ASN A 131 30.29 -6.70 21.31
N SER A 132 30.22 -5.63 22.09
CA SER A 132 30.98 -4.42 21.79
C SER A 132 32.40 -4.60 22.32
N ASP A 133 33.26 -5.19 21.51
CA ASP A 133 34.71 -4.92 21.54
C ASP A 133 35.01 -3.73 20.63
#